data_AF-A0A9P6JUB5-F1
#
_entry.id   AF-A0A9P6JUB5-F1
#
_cell.length_a   1.000
_cell.length_b   1.000
_cell.length_c   1.000
_cell.angle_alpha   90.00
_cell.angle_beta   90.00
_cell.angle_gamma   90.00
#
_symmetry.space_group_name_H-M   'P 1'
#
loop_
_entity.id
_entity.type
_entity.pdbx_description
1 polymer ?
#
loop_
_entity_poly.entity_id
_entity_poly.type
_entity_poly.pdbx_seq_one_letter_code
_entity_poly.pdbx_strand_id
1 'polypeptide(L)'
;RSFERDIIPMARSEGMALAPWSVLAAGKFRTDEEEERRRKTGEHGRKIFNPEWERNDKEKAVSKALEKVASEVGAKHITAVAIAYVMQKTTNVFPIIGGRKVEQLEANLEALSITLTAEQIKYLESVVEFDPGFPITMIVSVHLLWRTDFSSSYQGDGTGARPLMNRSVHIDRPSLTQAIRPEN
;
A
#
# COMPACT_ATOMS: atom_id res chain seq x y z
N ARG A 1 0.88 -4.79 1.42
CA ARG A 1 -0.50 -4.44 0.98
C ARG A 1 -1.56 -5.45 1.46
N SER A 2 -1.21 -6.50 2.22
CA SER A 2 -2.17 -7.51 2.71
C SER A 2 -3.29 -6.94 3.58
N PHE A 3 -3.05 -5.81 4.28
CA PHE A 3 -4.06 -5.07 5.05
C PHE A 3 -5.29 -4.66 4.22
N GLU A 4 -5.12 -4.47 2.91
CA GLU A 4 -6.18 -4.00 2.00
C GLU A 4 -7.21 -5.07 1.66
N ARG A 5 -6.91 -6.35 1.94
CA ARG A 5 -7.76 -7.49 1.59
C ARG A 5 -9.05 -7.51 2.42
N ASP A 6 -8.89 -7.63 3.74
CA ASP A 6 -10.00 -7.88 4.65
C ASP A 6 -10.01 -6.91 5.84
N ILE A 7 -8.82 -6.52 6.33
CA ILE A 7 -8.67 -5.72 7.55
C ILE A 7 -9.20 -4.30 7.35
N ILE A 8 -8.83 -3.63 6.26
CA ILE A 8 -9.32 -2.27 5.97
C ILE A 8 -10.85 -2.26 5.76
N PRO A 9 -11.44 -3.14 4.93
CA PRO A 9 -12.90 -3.22 4.79
C PRO A 9 -13.62 -3.46 6.12
N MET A 10 -13.14 -4.40 6.93
CA MET A 10 -13.72 -4.71 8.23
C MET A 10 -13.59 -3.54 9.22
N ALA A 11 -12.40 -2.94 9.35
CA ALA A 11 -12.22 -1.81 10.25
C ALA A 11 -13.14 -0.64 9.89
N ARG A 12 -13.42 -0.44 8.60
CA ARG A 12 -14.39 0.54 8.14
C ARG A 12 -15.84 0.18 8.48
N SER A 13 -16.24 -1.09 8.38
CA SER A 13 -17.60 -1.52 8.73
C SER A 13 -17.86 -1.38 10.22
N GLU A 14 -16.87 -1.71 11.04
CA GLU A 14 -16.98 -1.70 12.51
C GLU A 14 -16.64 -0.35 13.15
N GLY A 15 -16.33 0.68 12.36
CA GLY A 15 -15.94 2.00 12.88
C GLY A 15 -14.64 2.00 13.69
N MET A 16 -13.75 1.04 13.43
CA MET A 16 -12.47 0.88 14.13
C MET A 16 -11.37 1.75 13.52
N ALA A 17 -10.45 2.20 14.38
CA ALA A 17 -9.21 2.84 13.97
C ALA A 17 -8.11 1.80 13.67
N LEU A 18 -7.18 2.15 12.77
CA LEU A 18 -6.04 1.32 12.42
C LEU A 18 -4.75 1.91 12.98
N ALA A 19 -3.95 1.10 13.69
CA ALA A 19 -2.62 1.48 14.14
C ALA A 19 -1.53 0.58 13.51
N PRO A 20 -1.23 0.74 12.21
CA PRO A 20 -0.28 -0.13 11.52
C PRO A 20 1.15 0.11 12.03
N TRP A 21 1.87 -0.99 12.25
CA TRP A 21 3.29 -0.98 12.58
C TRP A 21 4.14 -1.30 11.35
N SER A 22 5.44 -1.01 11.41
CA SER A 22 6.39 -1.24 10.31
C SER A 22 6.03 -0.52 9.00
N VAL A 23 5.47 0.68 9.09
CA VAL A 23 5.07 1.49 7.92
C VAL A 23 6.25 1.89 7.03
N LEU A 24 7.47 1.90 7.57
CA LEU A 24 8.72 2.16 6.84
C LEU A 24 9.51 0.90 6.48
N ALA A 25 8.87 -0.27 6.51
CA ALA A 25 9.49 -1.57 6.18
C ALA A 25 10.84 -1.79 6.91
N ALA A 26 10.87 -1.62 8.24
CA ALA A 26 12.09 -1.71 9.05
C ALA A 26 13.22 -0.71 8.68
N GLY A 27 12.88 0.42 8.05
CA GLY A 27 13.83 1.46 7.63
C GLY A 27 14.42 1.20 6.23
N LYS A 28 13.72 0.41 5.41
CA LYS A 28 14.12 0.06 4.05
C LYS A 28 13.62 1.06 3.01
N PHE A 29 12.69 1.95 3.32
CA PHE A 29 12.36 3.06 2.42
C PHE A 29 13.41 4.17 2.55
N ARG A 30 14.48 4.04 1.76
CA ARG A 30 15.62 4.95 1.67
C ARG A 30 16.12 5.04 0.22
N THR A 31 16.93 6.05 -0.09
CA THR A 31 17.56 6.22 -1.42
C THR A 31 18.74 5.26 -1.60
N ASP A 32 19.20 5.09 -2.84
CA ASP A 32 20.39 4.30 -3.17
C ASP A 32 21.65 4.88 -2.51
N GLU A 33 21.76 6.21 -2.44
CA GLU A 33 22.86 6.92 -1.77
C GLU A 33 22.89 6.63 -0.26
N GLU A 34 21.74 6.67 0.40
CA GLU A 34 21.62 6.40 1.83
C GLU A 34 21.92 4.93 2.16
N GLU A 35 21.55 3.99 1.29
CA GLU A 35 21.92 2.58 1.45
C GLU A 35 23.44 2.36 1.35
N GLU A 36 24.10 3.01 0.38
CA GLU A 36 25.56 2.94 0.24
C GLU A 36 26.28 3.59 1.43
N ARG A 37 25.78 4.72 1.93
CA ARG A 37 26.31 5.35 3.16
C ARG A 37 26.19 4.41 4.36
N ARG A 38 25.07 3.70 4.51
CA ARG A 38 24.88 2.72 5.59
C ARG A 38 25.82 1.53 5.47
N ARG A 39 26.10 1.06 4.25
CA ARG A 39 27.08 0.00 3.98
C ARG A 39 28.47 0.42 4.46
N LYS A 40 28.88 1.67 4.19
CA LYS A 40 30.18 2.22 4.63
C LYS A 40 30.28 2.45 6.13
N THR A 41 29.19 2.85 6.77
CA THR A 41 29.16 3.21 8.21
C THR A 41 28.84 2.05 9.14
N GLY A 42 28.39 0.90 8.62
CA GLY A 42 27.90 -0.21 9.42
C GLY A 42 26.53 0.05 10.09
N GLU A 43 25.83 1.12 9.69
CA GLU A 43 24.52 1.47 10.23
C GLU A 43 23.44 0.52 9.66
N HIS A 44 23.15 -0.55 10.41
CA HIS A 44 22.12 -1.51 10.02
C HIS A 44 20.70 -1.09 10.44
N GLY A 45 19.72 -1.51 9.62
CA GLY A 45 18.30 -1.44 9.95
C GLY A 45 17.86 -2.48 10.97
N ARG A 46 16.56 -2.55 11.25
CA ARG A 46 16.00 -3.51 12.22
C ARG A 46 15.93 -4.90 11.60
N LYS A 47 16.61 -5.89 12.20
CA LYS A 47 16.74 -7.26 11.67
C LYS A 47 15.79 -8.29 12.28
N ILE A 48 14.76 -7.86 13.02
CA ILE A 48 13.89 -8.77 13.80
C ILE A 48 13.10 -9.74 12.89
N PHE A 49 12.57 -9.26 11.77
CA PHE A 49 11.73 -10.05 10.87
C PHE A 49 12.40 -10.42 9.56
N ASN A 50 13.57 -9.83 9.29
CA ASN A 50 14.40 -10.15 8.14
C ASN A 50 15.87 -10.05 8.57
N PRO A 51 16.65 -11.15 8.51
CA PRO A 51 18.08 -11.10 8.84
C PRO A 51 18.87 -10.18 7.89
N GLU A 52 18.36 -9.99 6.66
CA GLU A 52 18.92 -9.09 5.67
C GLU A 52 18.40 -7.66 5.87
N TRP A 53 19.34 -6.74 6.15
CA TRP A 53 19.05 -5.32 6.33
C TRP A 53 19.07 -4.53 5.00
N GLU A 54 19.57 -5.14 3.92
CA GLU A 54 19.61 -4.56 2.58
C GLU A 54 18.24 -4.67 1.91
N ARG A 55 18.00 -3.77 0.95
CA ARG A 55 16.78 -3.79 0.15
C ARG A 55 16.87 -4.86 -0.94
N ASN A 56 15.80 -5.65 -1.08
CA ASN A 56 15.60 -6.47 -2.27
C ASN A 56 15.12 -5.61 -3.46
N ASP A 57 15.00 -6.22 -4.65
CA ASP A 57 14.65 -5.49 -5.87
C ASP A 57 13.26 -4.83 -5.80
N LYS A 58 12.29 -5.46 -5.13
CA LYS A 58 10.96 -4.87 -4.92
C LYS A 58 11.04 -3.65 -4.01
N GLU A 59 11.79 -3.73 -2.92
CA GLU A 59 12.00 -2.64 -1.97
C GLU A 59 12.73 -1.46 -2.64
N LYS A 60 13.71 -1.74 -3.51
CA LYS A 60 14.37 -0.72 -4.34
C LYS A 60 13.42 -0.06 -5.34
N ALA A 61 12.57 -0.84 -6.01
CA ALA A 61 11.57 -0.31 -6.94
C ALA A 61 10.57 0.61 -6.23
N VAL A 62 10.11 0.23 -5.03
CA VAL A 62 9.23 1.07 -4.20
C VAL A 62 9.94 2.34 -3.75
N SER A 63 11.20 2.27 -3.29
CA SER A 63 12.00 3.45 -2.96
C SER A 63 12.05 4.44 -4.13
N LYS A 64 12.34 3.97 -5.35
CA LYS A 64 12.42 4.82 -6.55
C LYS A 64 11.08 5.48 -6.88
N ALA A 65 9.98 4.77 -6.72
CA ALA A 65 8.65 5.34 -6.91
C ALA A 65 8.33 6.40 -5.85
N LEU A 66 8.73 6.19 -4.60
CA LEU A 66 8.60 7.17 -3.53
C LEU A 66 9.47 8.40 -3.80
N GLU A 67 10.70 8.25 -4.33
CA GLU A 67 11.56 9.36 -4.75
C GLU A 67 10.91 10.21 -5.84
N LYS A 68 10.28 9.56 -6.83
CA LYS A 68 9.54 10.27 -7.88
C LYS A 68 8.38 11.08 -7.29
N VAL A 69 7.53 10.45 -6.47
CA VAL A 69 6.38 11.13 -5.87
C VAL A 69 6.82 12.22 -4.89
N ALA A 70 7.89 12.01 -4.14
CA ALA A 70 8.48 13.03 -3.27
C ALA A 70 8.85 14.29 -4.05
N SER A 71 9.44 14.13 -5.24
CA SER A 71 9.78 15.24 -6.14
C SER A 71 8.53 15.98 -6.63
N GLU A 72 7.44 15.26 -6.93
CA GLU A 72 6.18 15.86 -7.39
C GLU A 72 5.46 16.66 -6.30
N VAL A 73 5.53 16.20 -5.04
CA VAL A 73 4.84 16.86 -3.90
C VAL A 73 5.74 17.83 -3.12
N GLY A 74 7.00 17.98 -3.53
CA GLY A 74 7.98 18.85 -2.87
C GLY A 74 8.42 18.35 -1.48
N ALA A 75 8.31 17.04 -1.22
CA ALA A 75 8.77 16.45 0.03
C ALA A 75 10.29 16.28 0.04
N LYS A 76 10.93 16.64 1.16
CA LYS A 76 12.36 16.48 1.42
C LYS A 76 12.72 15.03 1.72
N HIS A 77 11.82 14.30 2.39
CA HIS A 77 12.08 12.91 2.80
C HIS A 77 11.08 11.93 2.18
N ILE A 78 11.60 10.89 1.51
CA ILE A 78 10.76 9.84 0.92
C ILE A 78 9.99 9.02 1.98
N THR A 79 10.52 8.97 3.21
CA THR A 79 9.84 8.34 4.35
C THR A 79 8.55 9.08 4.70
N ALA A 80 8.52 10.40 4.53
CA ALA A 80 7.33 11.21 4.75
C ALA A 80 6.22 10.83 3.75
N VAL A 81 6.57 10.63 2.47
CA VAL A 81 5.63 10.18 1.43
C VAL A 81 5.07 8.79 1.75
N ALA A 82 5.92 7.86 2.23
CA ALA A 82 5.47 6.53 2.61
C ALA A 82 4.47 6.56 3.79
N ILE A 83 4.74 7.39 4.81
CA ILE A 83 3.84 7.59 5.95
C ILE A 83 2.54 8.24 5.48
N ALA A 84 2.62 9.28 4.65
CA ALA A 84 1.47 9.97 4.07
C ALA A 84 0.59 9.02 3.24
N TYR A 85 1.19 8.12 2.46
CA TYR A 85 0.48 7.07 1.73
C TYR A 85 -0.31 6.15 2.66
N VAL A 86 0.29 5.69 3.77
CA VAL A 86 -0.39 4.83 4.74
C VAL A 86 -1.53 5.56 5.43
N MET A 87 -1.30 6.81 5.86
CA MET A 87 -2.33 7.65 6.50
C MET A 87 -3.52 7.91 5.58
N GLN A 88 -3.28 8.09 4.28
CA GLN A 88 -4.31 8.43 3.30
C GLN A 88 -5.04 7.20 2.74
N LYS A 89 -4.67 5.99 3.18
CA LYS A 89 -5.25 4.76 2.62
C LYS A 89 -6.73 4.59 2.98
N THR A 90 -7.12 5.03 4.18
CA THR A 90 -8.49 4.99 4.69
C THR A 90 -8.66 6.00 5.82
N THR A 91 -9.87 6.20 6.32
CA THR A 91 -10.14 6.97 7.53
C THR A 91 -9.52 6.34 8.78
N ASN A 92 -9.15 7.18 9.76
CA ASN A 92 -8.72 6.79 11.11
C ASN A 92 -7.48 5.87 11.14
N VAL A 93 -6.43 6.23 10.39
CA VAL A 93 -5.15 5.51 10.38
C VAL A 93 -4.09 6.28 11.17
N PHE A 94 -3.55 5.64 12.20
CA PHE A 94 -2.55 6.17 13.12
C PHE A 94 -1.27 5.32 13.05
N PRO A 95 -0.40 5.56 12.05
CA PRO A 95 0.79 4.74 11.85
C PRO A 95 1.75 4.86 13.04
N ILE A 96 2.25 3.72 13.52
CA ILE A 96 3.27 3.68 14.56
C ILE A 96 4.61 3.99 13.91
N ILE A 97 5.10 5.21 14.14
CA ILE A 97 6.41 5.68 13.70
C ILE A 97 7.45 5.46 14.80
N GLY A 98 8.70 5.26 14.39
CA GLY A 98 9.82 5.12 15.31
C GLY A 98 11.08 5.69 14.70
N GLY A 99 11.97 6.18 15.55
CA GLY A 99 13.26 6.73 15.16
C GLY A 99 14.21 6.72 16.35
N ARG A 100 15.52 6.63 16.08
CA ARG A 100 16.58 6.72 17.11
C ARG A 100 17.28 8.07 17.12
N LYS A 101 16.98 8.93 16.14
CA LYS A 101 17.61 10.22 15.94
C LYS A 101 16.52 11.29 15.75
N VAL A 102 16.81 12.52 16.13
CA VAL A 102 15.83 13.63 16.08
C VAL A 102 15.45 13.94 14.63
N GLU A 103 16.41 13.86 13.71
CA GLU A 103 16.20 14.12 12.28
C GLU A 103 15.19 13.13 11.67
N GLN A 104 15.11 11.90 12.21
CA GLN A 104 14.11 10.92 11.78
C GLN A 104 12.71 11.29 12.25
N LEU A 105 12.59 11.90 13.43
CA LEU A 105 11.30 12.39 13.93
C LEU A 105 10.83 13.56 13.08
N GLU A 106 11.70 14.52 12.77
CA GLU A 106 11.39 15.66 11.91
C GLU A 106 10.97 15.20 10.50
N ALA A 107 11.69 14.25 9.92
CA ALA A 107 11.32 13.63 8.63
C ALA A 107 9.95 12.92 8.67
N ASN A 108 9.55 12.36 9.81
CA ASN A 108 8.25 11.72 9.95
C ASN A 108 7.12 12.76 10.06
N LEU A 109 7.36 13.89 10.74
CA LEU A 109 6.38 14.97 10.90
C LEU A 109 6.02 15.65 9.57
N GLU A 110 6.96 15.69 8.62
CA GLU A 110 6.71 16.18 7.26
C GLU A 110 5.53 15.47 6.58
N ALA A 111 5.26 14.21 6.94
CA ALA A 111 4.16 13.43 6.36
C ALA A 111 2.77 14.08 6.57
N LEU A 112 2.61 14.86 7.65
CA LEU A 112 1.36 15.54 7.98
C LEU A 112 0.99 16.61 6.95
N SER A 113 1.99 17.22 6.32
CA SER A 113 1.84 18.29 5.33
C SER A 113 1.65 17.76 3.90
N ILE A 114 1.82 16.46 3.67
CA ILE A 114 1.79 15.87 2.32
C ILE A 114 0.37 15.39 1.98
N THR A 115 -0.17 15.84 0.87
CA THR A 115 -1.43 15.34 0.29
C THR A 115 -1.14 14.69 -1.05
N LEU A 116 -1.43 13.39 -1.15
CA LEU A 116 -1.22 12.62 -2.37
C LEU A 116 -2.48 12.66 -3.22
N THR A 117 -2.30 12.87 -4.52
CA THR A 117 -3.42 12.77 -5.47
C THR A 117 -3.80 11.31 -5.68
N ALA A 118 -5.03 11.07 -6.18
CA ALA A 118 -5.46 9.72 -6.53
C ALA A 118 -4.55 9.07 -7.58
N GLU A 119 -3.98 9.87 -8.50
CA GLU A 119 -3.04 9.42 -9.51
C GLU A 119 -1.70 8.99 -8.90
N GLN A 120 -1.18 9.75 -7.94
CA GLN A 120 0.05 9.40 -7.22
C GLN A 120 -0.13 8.12 -6.39
N ILE A 121 -1.26 7.98 -5.69
CA ILE A 121 -1.59 6.75 -4.96
C ILE A 121 -1.65 5.57 -5.94
N LYS A 122 -2.37 5.70 -7.06
CA LYS A 122 -2.47 4.65 -8.09
C LYS A 122 -1.10 4.30 -8.69
N TYR A 123 -0.24 5.29 -8.88
CA TYR A 123 1.13 5.08 -9.35
C TYR A 123 1.95 4.27 -8.33
N LEU A 124 1.96 4.66 -7.06
CA LEU A 124 2.67 3.93 -6.00
C LEU A 124 2.17 2.48 -5.89
N GLU A 125 0.87 2.27 -6.03
CA GLU A 125 0.25 0.95 -6.02
C GLU A 125 0.60 0.08 -7.24
N SER A 126 0.93 0.69 -8.38
CA SER A 126 1.29 -0.03 -9.61
C SER A 126 2.67 -0.69 -9.56
N VAL A 127 3.54 -0.25 -8.64
CA VAL A 127 4.94 -0.69 -8.53
C VAL A 127 5.05 -2.15 -8.09
N VAL A 128 4.13 -2.58 -7.22
CA VAL A 128 4.09 -3.92 -6.67
C VAL A 128 2.71 -4.50 -6.90
N GLU A 129 2.69 -5.64 -7.58
CA GLU A 129 1.46 -6.38 -7.85
C GLU A 129 0.69 -6.66 -6.55
N PHE A 130 -0.61 -6.42 -6.60
CA PHE A 130 -1.49 -6.74 -5.49
C PHE A 130 -1.73 -8.25 -5.44
N ASP A 131 -1.13 -8.91 -4.46
CA ASP A 131 -1.47 -10.30 -4.13
C ASP A 131 -2.79 -10.32 -3.34
N PRO A 132 -3.87 -10.96 -3.84
CA PRO A 132 -5.12 -11.11 -3.10
C PRO A 132 -5.01 -12.11 -1.94
N GLY A 133 -4.04 -13.04 -1.98
CA GLY A 133 -3.82 -14.08 -1.00
C GLY A 133 -4.96 -15.06 -0.79
N PHE A 134 -4.71 -16.08 0.03
CA PHE A 134 -5.74 -17.02 0.48
C PHE A 134 -6.70 -16.37 1.49
N PRO A 135 -8.02 -16.68 1.48
CA PRO A 135 -8.73 -17.62 0.61
C PRO A 135 -9.23 -17.01 -0.72
N ILE A 136 -9.03 -15.70 -0.94
CA ILE A 136 -9.54 -15.00 -2.14
C ILE A 136 -9.00 -15.63 -3.42
N THR A 137 -7.71 -15.99 -3.46
CA THR A 137 -7.10 -16.68 -4.61
C THR A 137 -7.80 -18.01 -4.92
N MET A 138 -8.21 -18.77 -3.91
CA MET A 138 -8.95 -20.03 -4.08
C MET A 138 -10.36 -19.77 -4.62
N ILE A 139 -11.11 -18.85 -4.02
CA ILE A 139 -12.49 -18.53 -4.42
C ILE A 139 -12.55 -18.06 -5.87
N VAL A 140 -11.64 -17.16 -6.26
CA VAL A 140 -11.56 -16.66 -7.64
C VAL A 140 -11.16 -17.77 -8.61
N SER A 141 -10.21 -18.64 -8.23
CA SER A 141 -9.76 -19.75 -9.09
C SER A 141 -10.86 -20.81 -9.29
N VAL A 142 -11.57 -21.18 -8.22
CA VAL A 142 -12.70 -22.12 -8.29
C VAL A 142 -13.84 -21.54 -9.14
N HIS A 143 -14.12 -20.24 -9.02
CA HIS A 143 -15.12 -19.58 -9.86
C HIS A 143 -14.74 -19.59 -11.35
N LEU A 144 -13.45 -19.39 -11.67
CA LEU A 144 -12.97 -19.46 -13.05
C LEU A 144 -13.04 -20.88 -13.62
N LEU A 145 -12.71 -21.89 -12.82
CA LEU A 145 -12.82 -23.31 -13.19
C LEU A 145 -14.28 -23.76 -13.42
N TRP A 146 -15.23 -23.28 -12.62
CA TRP A 146 -16.65 -23.62 -12.81
C TRP A 146 -17.28 -22.93 -14.03
N ARG A 147 -16.62 -21.87 -14.55
CA ARG A 147 -17.08 -21.11 -15.72
C ARG A 147 -16.73 -21.78 -17.04
N THR A 148 -15.63 -22.53 -17.09
CA THR A 148 -15.22 -23.28 -18.28
C THR A 148 -16.16 -24.45 -18.56
N ASP A 149 -16.68 -25.11 -17.53
CA ASP A 149 -17.57 -26.27 -17.70
C ASP A 149 -19.03 -25.90 -18.02
N PHE A 150 -19.50 -24.71 -17.63
CA PHE A 150 -20.88 -24.29 -17.89
C PHE A 150 -21.11 -23.67 -19.29
N SER A 151 -20.03 -23.32 -20.01
CA SER A 151 -20.12 -22.75 -21.35
C SER A 151 -20.41 -23.77 -22.46
N SER A 152 -20.31 -25.07 -22.16
CA SER A 152 -20.60 -26.15 -23.13
C SER A 152 -22.10 -26.36 -23.37
N SER A 153 -22.98 -25.84 -22.52
CA SER A 153 -24.44 -26.08 -22.59
C SER A 153 -25.30 -24.86 -22.95
N TYR A 154 -24.72 -23.71 -23.29
CA TYR A 154 -25.47 -22.52 -23.70
C TYR A 154 -24.97 -21.95 -25.04
N GLN A 155 -25.62 -22.35 -26.14
CA GLN A 155 -25.63 -21.55 -27.37
C GLN A 155 -26.76 -20.50 -27.25
N GLY A 156 -26.41 -19.29 -26.81
CA GLY A 156 -27.35 -18.18 -26.61
C GLY A 156 -26.80 -16.86 -27.16
N ASP A 157 -27.40 -16.41 -28.26
CA ASP A 157 -27.53 -15.04 -28.81
C ASP A 157 -26.55 -13.92 -28.40
N GLY A 158 -25.25 -14.07 -28.73
CA GLY A 158 -24.44 -12.99 -29.32
C GLY A 158 -24.29 -11.64 -28.58
N THR A 159 -24.71 -11.52 -27.32
CA THR A 159 -24.66 -10.27 -26.53
C THR A 159 -24.04 -10.45 -25.15
N GLY A 160 -23.59 -11.66 -24.80
CA GLY A 160 -23.10 -11.99 -23.47
C GLY A 160 -21.61 -12.29 -23.39
N ALA A 161 -20.77 -11.29 -23.13
CA ALA A 161 -19.45 -11.48 -22.49
C ALA A 161 -18.87 -10.14 -21.99
N ARG A 162 -19.58 -9.45 -21.10
CA ARG A 162 -18.93 -8.41 -20.26
C ARG A 162 -18.44 -9.08 -18.97
N PRO A 163 -17.15 -8.94 -18.59
CA PRO A 163 -16.62 -9.60 -17.41
C PRO A 163 -17.41 -9.25 -16.15
N LEU A 164 -17.76 -10.26 -15.35
CA LEU A 164 -18.38 -10.11 -14.03
C LEU A 164 -17.49 -9.32 -13.04
N MET A 165 -16.22 -9.09 -13.38
CA MET A 165 -15.33 -8.17 -12.66
C MET A 165 -15.94 -6.78 -12.46
N ASN A 166 -16.83 -6.32 -13.34
CA ASN A 166 -17.53 -5.04 -13.17
C ASN A 166 -18.90 -5.16 -12.49
N ARG A 167 -19.50 -6.35 -12.37
CA ARG A 167 -20.88 -6.51 -11.89
C ARG A 167 -20.97 -7.09 -10.46
N SER A 168 -19.89 -7.70 -9.95
CA SER A 168 -19.84 -8.20 -8.56
C SER A 168 -19.23 -7.24 -7.55
N VAL A 169 -18.80 -6.04 -7.98
CA VAL A 169 -18.17 -5.02 -7.10
C VAL A 169 -19.17 -3.93 -6.67
N HIS A 170 -20.46 -4.12 -6.97
CA HIS A 170 -21.57 -3.43 -6.30
C HIS A 170 -22.11 -4.28 -5.14
N ILE A 171 -21.21 -4.86 -4.33
CA ILE A 171 -21.51 -5.00 -2.90
C ILE A 171 -21.65 -3.57 -2.42
N ASP A 172 -22.70 -3.22 -1.66
CA ASP A 172 -22.92 -1.90 -1.05
C ASP A 172 -21.61 -1.39 -0.42
N ARG A 173 -20.79 -0.72 -1.22
CA ARG A 173 -19.48 -0.28 -0.83
C ARG A 173 -19.76 1.10 -0.24
N PRO A 174 -19.67 1.28 1.08
CA PRO A 174 -19.76 2.62 1.63
C PRO A 174 -18.76 3.49 0.86
N SER A 175 -19.19 4.70 0.49
CA SER A 175 -18.39 5.64 -0.30
C SER A 175 -16.95 5.69 0.23
N LEU A 176 -15.95 5.83 -0.64
CA LEU A 176 -14.55 5.94 -0.21
C LEU A 176 -14.39 7.22 0.63
N THR A 177 -14.65 7.12 1.93
CA THR A 177 -14.41 8.22 2.87
C THR A 177 -12.90 8.43 2.91
N GLN A 178 -12.46 9.61 2.49
CA GLN A 178 -11.05 9.99 2.57
C GLN A 178 -10.67 10.27 4.03
N ALA A 179 -9.38 10.15 4.32
CA ALA A 179 -8.87 10.44 5.66
C ALA A 179 -9.24 11.87 6.09
N ILE A 180 -9.91 11.99 7.24
CA ILE A 180 -10.22 13.28 7.87
C ILE A 180 -8.90 13.89 8.35
N ARG A 181 -8.60 15.12 7.94
CA ARG A 181 -7.40 15.85 8.38
C ARG A 181 -7.78 17.02 9.28
N PRO A 182 -6.90 17.39 10.23
CA PRO A 182 -7.01 18.69 10.87
C PRO A 182 -6.87 19.78 9.80
N GLU A 183 -7.79 20.75 9.79
CA GLU A 183 -7.65 21.97 9.01
C GLU A 183 -6.52 22.81 9.63
N ASN A 184 -5.65 23.36 8.78
CA ASN A 184 -4.58 24.29 9.20
C ASN A 184 -5.15 25.67 9.50
#